data_AF-Q20YS1-F1
#
_entry.id   AF-Q20YS1-F1
#
_cell.length_a   1.000
_cell.length_b   1.000
_cell.length_c   1.000
_cell.angle_alpha   90.00
_cell.angle_beta   90.00
_cell.angle_gamma   90.00
#
_symmetry.space_group_name_H-M   'P 1'
#
loop_
_entity.id
_entity.type
_entity.pdbx_description
1 polymer ?
#
loop_
_entity_poly.entity_id
_entity_poly.type
_entity_poly.pdbx_seq_one_letter_code
_entity_poly.pdbx_strand_id
1 'polypeptide(L)'
;MIAIYEPLYRPGQTLVEPAFKPLLITDNNRPEWREFAILVDMYRRGLHRQHRFTGLFSPKFGLKTGLSGAQFIDFVNANADAEVCFVNPFPQLAYISFNVWMQGENAHPGLVARAQALLDACGIAIRVAELPRHGPDLLCYCNFWVGTEQFWEDYVGGVLVPMAEFLEAHPEHPACRDVLKTTVHIPPSPFLPFIVERLFSSYLSLTRSPPLARGFPTDPLQFCLNDFERRLVIHNRDRIDSADQTGVFSDEVKKDMRFASEVWQDFTLAYYGDRPHPHSGGSFQSVGAGRPTPRIT
;
A
#
# COMPACT_ATOMS: atom_id res chain seq x y z
N MET A 1 -11.14 14.33 -17.87
CA MET A 1 -9.68 14.42 -18.09
C MET A 1 -8.99 13.77 -16.90
N ILE A 2 -8.12 12.79 -17.13
CA ILE A 2 -7.38 12.03 -16.10
C ILE A 2 -5.93 12.53 -16.09
N ALA A 3 -5.33 12.67 -14.91
CA ALA A 3 -3.92 13.00 -14.75
C ALA A 3 -3.27 12.06 -13.73
N ILE A 4 -2.26 11.32 -14.18
CA ILE A 4 -1.41 10.52 -13.31
C ILE A 4 -0.04 11.16 -13.33
N TYR A 5 0.46 11.54 -12.16
CA TYR A 5 1.76 12.17 -12.02
C TYR A 5 2.82 11.12 -11.67
N GLU A 6 3.97 11.18 -12.34
CA GLU A 6 5.16 10.41 -11.99
C GLU A 6 6.21 11.34 -11.36
N PRO A 7 6.69 11.06 -10.14
CA PRO A 7 7.67 11.90 -9.48
C PRO A 7 9.05 11.76 -10.14
N LEU A 8 9.64 12.89 -10.48
CA LEU A 8 10.99 13.02 -11.01
C LEU A 8 11.89 13.60 -9.92
N TYR A 9 12.86 12.80 -9.47
CA TYR A 9 13.69 13.11 -8.30
C TYR A 9 15.02 13.78 -8.64
N ARG A 10 15.40 13.83 -9.94
CA ARG A 10 16.69 14.34 -10.38
C ARG A 10 16.56 15.22 -11.62
N PRO A 11 17.39 16.26 -11.77
CA PRO A 11 17.51 16.99 -13.02
C PRO A 11 17.81 16.05 -14.20
N GLY A 12 17.09 16.22 -15.30
CA GLY A 12 17.24 15.40 -16.50
C GLY A 12 16.61 14.00 -16.44
N GLN A 13 15.97 13.62 -15.33
CA GLN A 13 15.17 12.39 -15.28
C GLN A 13 13.98 12.51 -16.23
N THR A 14 13.75 11.46 -17.03
CA THR A 14 12.58 11.36 -17.91
C THR A 14 11.54 10.43 -17.31
N LEU A 15 10.30 10.55 -17.79
CA LEU A 15 9.22 9.62 -17.45
C LEU A 15 9.59 8.19 -17.85
N VAL A 16 9.27 7.23 -16.99
CA VAL A 16 9.24 5.81 -17.36
C VAL A 16 7.94 5.50 -18.10
N GLU A 17 6.81 6.03 -17.63
CA GLU A 17 5.51 5.87 -18.26
C GLU A 17 5.16 7.08 -19.16
N PRO A 18 5.17 6.94 -20.50
CA PRO A 18 4.94 8.09 -21.40
C PRO A 18 3.54 8.69 -21.30
N ALA A 19 2.57 7.93 -20.80
CA ALA A 19 1.18 8.36 -20.62
C ALA A 19 0.98 9.24 -19.37
N PHE A 20 1.97 9.31 -18.48
CA PHE A 20 1.90 10.07 -17.23
C PHE A 20 2.40 11.51 -17.40
N LYS A 21 2.13 12.35 -16.41
CA LYS A 21 2.61 13.73 -16.32
C LYS A 21 3.84 13.77 -15.42
N PRO A 22 4.88 14.55 -15.77
CA PRO A 22 6.03 14.71 -14.90
C PRO A 22 5.65 15.55 -13.67
N LEU A 23 6.10 15.14 -12.48
CA LEU A 23 6.05 15.92 -11.26
C LEU A 23 7.47 16.11 -10.74
N LEU A 24 8.03 17.30 -10.98
CA LEU A 24 9.38 17.63 -10.49
C LEU A 24 9.37 17.77 -8.97
N ILE A 25 10.18 16.96 -8.29
CA ILE A 25 10.39 17.05 -6.85
C ILE A 25 11.56 17.99 -6.61
N THR A 26 11.26 19.26 -6.34
CA THR A 26 12.27 20.33 -6.17
C THR A 26 12.73 20.48 -4.72
N ASP A 27 11.94 19.99 -3.78
CA ASP A 27 12.26 19.97 -2.35
C ASP A 27 11.99 18.56 -1.81
N ASN A 28 12.98 17.97 -1.15
CA ASN A 28 12.89 16.68 -0.48
C ASN A 28 13.44 16.78 0.95
N ASN A 29 13.01 17.81 1.69
CA ASN A 29 13.42 18.06 3.08
C ASN A 29 12.94 17.00 4.09
N ARG A 30 12.02 16.09 3.68
CA ARG A 30 11.51 14.97 4.49
C ARG A 30 11.61 13.64 3.72
N PRO A 31 12.81 13.19 3.34
CA PRO A 31 12.98 11.98 2.53
C PRO A 31 12.42 10.71 3.22
N GLU A 32 12.32 10.73 4.54
CA GLU A 32 11.75 9.66 5.37
C GLU A 32 10.23 9.52 5.21
N TRP A 33 9.51 10.53 4.71
CA TRP A 33 8.08 10.43 4.41
C TRP A 33 7.80 9.80 3.04
N ARG A 34 8.79 9.78 2.13
CA ARG A 34 8.65 9.23 0.78
C ARG A 34 7.41 9.78 0.04
N GLU A 35 6.65 8.93 -0.64
CA GLU A 35 5.45 9.31 -1.41
C GLU A 35 4.35 9.96 -0.57
N PHE A 36 4.30 9.75 0.76
CA PHE A 36 3.34 10.43 1.63
C PHE A 36 3.51 11.95 1.56
N ALA A 37 4.74 12.46 1.59
CA ALA A 37 5.00 13.89 1.46
C ALA A 37 4.53 14.43 0.10
N ILE A 38 4.69 13.65 -0.97
CA ILE A 38 4.29 14.06 -2.32
C ILE A 38 2.76 14.13 -2.44
N LEU A 39 2.02 13.16 -1.90
CA LEU A 39 0.55 13.20 -1.87
C LEU A 39 0.03 14.44 -1.12
N VAL A 40 0.64 14.75 0.03
CA VAL A 40 0.28 15.92 0.84
C VAL A 40 0.63 17.23 0.10
N ASP A 41 1.79 17.32 -0.55
CA ASP A 41 2.17 18.48 -1.38
C ASP A 41 1.19 18.67 -2.55
N MET A 42 0.84 17.60 -3.27
CA MET A 42 -0.12 17.65 -4.37
C MET A 42 -1.47 18.19 -3.91
N TYR A 43 -1.95 17.75 -2.73
CA TYR A 43 -3.18 18.24 -2.14
C TYR A 43 -3.09 19.72 -1.75
N ARG A 44 -2.03 20.11 -1.03
CA ARG A 44 -1.79 21.50 -0.58
C ARG A 44 -1.69 22.47 -1.77
N ARG A 45 -1.14 22.03 -2.91
CA ARG A 45 -1.05 22.79 -4.17
C ARG A 45 -2.34 22.77 -5.00
N GLY A 46 -3.34 21.97 -4.61
CA GLY A 46 -4.60 21.84 -5.33
C GLY A 46 -4.49 21.13 -6.68
N LEU A 47 -3.48 20.28 -6.89
CA LEU A 47 -3.33 19.55 -8.16
C LEU A 47 -4.48 18.58 -8.41
N HIS A 48 -5.09 18.03 -7.36
CA HIS A 48 -6.25 17.15 -7.47
C HIS A 48 -7.49 17.84 -8.06
N ARG A 49 -7.59 19.17 -7.98
CA ARG A 49 -8.72 19.97 -8.49
C ARG A 49 -8.60 20.31 -9.99
N GLN A 50 -7.47 20.01 -10.62
CA GLN A 50 -7.19 20.38 -12.01
C GLN A 50 -7.73 19.38 -13.04
N HIS A 51 -8.13 18.20 -12.58
CA HIS A 51 -8.52 17.07 -13.42
C HIS A 51 -9.69 16.31 -12.79
N ARG A 52 -10.44 15.55 -13.59
CA ARG A 52 -11.54 14.72 -13.08
C ARG A 52 -11.03 13.60 -12.18
N PHE A 53 -9.89 13.02 -12.53
CA PHE A 53 -9.19 12.04 -11.73
C PHE A 53 -7.71 12.42 -11.65
N THR A 54 -7.16 12.41 -10.45
CA THR A 54 -5.74 12.67 -10.18
C THR A 54 -5.11 11.52 -9.40
N GLY A 55 -3.86 11.15 -9.71
CA GLY A 55 -3.10 10.15 -8.95
C GLY A 55 -1.59 10.38 -9.01
N LEU A 56 -0.84 9.68 -8.15
CA LEU A 56 0.63 9.75 -8.05
C LEU A 56 1.23 8.35 -8.15
N PHE A 57 1.87 8.02 -9.26
CA PHE A 57 2.41 6.68 -9.51
C PHE A 57 3.92 6.72 -9.58
N SER A 58 4.60 5.86 -8.81
CA SER A 58 6.06 5.75 -8.88
C SER A 58 6.52 5.27 -10.27
N PRO A 59 7.76 5.56 -10.69
CA PRO A 59 8.36 5.01 -11.91
C PRO A 59 8.43 3.47 -11.98
N LYS A 60 8.13 2.78 -10.86
CA LYS A 60 8.04 1.31 -10.77
C LYS A 60 6.66 0.77 -11.14
N PHE A 61 5.73 1.59 -11.63
CA PHE A 61 4.37 1.19 -11.97
C PHE A 61 4.33 -0.03 -12.90
N GLY A 62 4.91 0.07 -14.10
CA GLY A 62 4.94 -1.04 -15.05
C GLY A 62 5.72 -2.25 -14.52
N LEU A 63 6.81 -2.04 -13.77
CA LEU A 63 7.57 -3.12 -13.15
C LEU A 63 6.74 -3.92 -12.13
N LYS A 64 5.92 -3.25 -11.32
CA LYS A 64 5.15 -3.89 -10.25
C LYS A 64 3.81 -4.46 -10.73
N THR A 65 3.24 -3.90 -11.78
CA THR A 65 1.87 -4.24 -12.23
C THR A 65 1.83 -5.03 -13.53
N GLY A 66 2.89 -4.97 -14.34
CA GLY A 66 2.88 -5.47 -15.72
C GLY A 66 2.00 -4.64 -16.67
N LEU A 67 1.46 -3.51 -16.21
CA LEU A 67 0.58 -2.64 -17.00
C LEU A 67 1.34 -1.42 -17.51
N SER A 68 1.00 -0.97 -18.72
CA SER A 68 1.34 0.37 -19.18
C SER A 68 0.38 1.41 -18.58
N GLY A 69 0.84 2.66 -18.45
CA GLY A 69 0.01 3.76 -18.02
C GLY A 69 -1.24 3.96 -18.91
N ALA A 70 -1.13 3.68 -20.21
CA ALA A 70 -2.24 3.77 -21.16
C ALA A 70 -3.36 2.76 -20.85
N GLN A 71 -3.00 1.49 -20.59
CA GLN A 71 -3.97 0.45 -20.22
C GLN A 71 -4.73 0.82 -18.94
N PHE A 72 -4.04 1.40 -17.96
CA PHE A 72 -4.69 1.84 -16.73
C PHE A 72 -5.61 3.05 -16.97
N ILE A 73 -5.21 4.02 -17.79
CA ILE A 73 -6.06 5.16 -18.18
C ILE A 73 -7.33 4.68 -18.91
N ASP A 74 -7.22 3.70 -19.80
CA ASP A 74 -8.37 3.12 -20.49
C ASP A 74 -9.35 2.46 -19.51
N PHE A 75 -8.82 1.74 -18.52
CA PHE A 75 -9.62 1.19 -17.43
C PHE A 75 -10.35 2.28 -16.64
N VAL A 76 -9.70 3.39 -16.30
CA VAL A 76 -10.33 4.52 -15.59
C VAL A 76 -11.43 5.16 -16.45
N ASN A 77 -11.19 5.32 -17.76
CA ASN A 77 -12.21 5.86 -18.68
C ASN A 77 -13.44 4.95 -18.77
N ALA A 78 -13.24 3.63 -18.77
CA ALA A 78 -14.33 2.64 -18.76
C ALA A 78 -15.11 2.60 -17.43
N ASN A 79 -14.54 3.16 -16.36
CA ASN A 79 -15.11 3.19 -15.01
C ASN A 79 -15.29 4.63 -14.51
N ALA A 80 -15.68 5.54 -15.40
CA ALA A 80 -15.75 6.96 -15.08
C ALA A 80 -16.80 7.31 -14.00
N ASP A 81 -17.76 6.42 -13.72
CA ASP A 81 -18.72 6.51 -12.62
C ASP A 81 -18.07 6.34 -11.24
N ALA A 82 -16.89 5.71 -11.17
CA ALA A 82 -16.16 5.50 -9.94
C ALA A 82 -15.66 6.82 -9.31
N GLU A 83 -15.53 6.84 -7.99
CA GLU A 83 -14.84 7.91 -7.27
C GLU A 83 -13.34 7.66 -7.17
N VAL A 84 -12.94 6.40 -7.22
CA VAL A 84 -11.54 5.97 -7.21
C VAL A 84 -11.34 4.71 -8.05
N CYS A 85 -10.31 4.72 -8.87
CA CYS A 85 -9.83 3.55 -9.61
C CYS A 85 -8.42 3.22 -9.14
N PHE A 86 -8.10 1.93 -8.93
CA PHE A 86 -6.79 1.54 -8.42
C PHE A 86 -6.31 0.21 -9.00
N VAL A 87 -5.03 -0.10 -8.85
CA VAL A 87 -4.48 -1.43 -9.13
C VAL A 87 -3.61 -1.89 -7.99
N ASN A 88 -3.85 -3.11 -7.53
CA ASN A 88 -3.01 -3.77 -6.55
C ASN A 88 -1.89 -4.54 -7.27
N PRO A 89 -0.60 -4.23 -7.03
CA PRO A 89 0.51 -5.01 -7.59
C PRO A 89 0.74 -6.34 -6.86
N PHE A 90 0.01 -6.62 -5.78
CA PHE A 90 0.11 -7.85 -5.01
C PHE A 90 -1.26 -8.52 -4.76
N PRO A 91 -2.04 -8.82 -5.80
CA PRO A 91 -3.39 -9.38 -5.66
C PRO A 91 -3.39 -10.76 -5.00
N GLN A 92 -2.31 -11.54 -5.14
CA GLN A 92 -2.14 -12.84 -4.49
C GLN A 92 -2.22 -12.77 -2.97
N LEU A 93 -1.86 -11.63 -2.36
CA LEU A 93 -1.87 -11.48 -0.90
C LEU A 93 -3.29 -11.46 -0.31
N ALA A 94 -4.32 -11.24 -1.15
CA ALA A 94 -5.73 -11.42 -0.74
C ALA A 94 -5.98 -12.87 -0.28
N TYR A 95 -5.25 -13.84 -0.83
CA TYR A 95 -5.41 -15.27 -0.54
C TYR A 95 -4.46 -15.78 0.55
N ILE A 96 -3.62 -14.89 1.09
CA ILE A 96 -2.60 -15.22 2.08
C ILE A 96 -2.88 -14.50 3.40
N SER A 97 -3.54 -13.34 3.37
CA SER A 97 -3.76 -12.50 4.55
C SER A 97 -5.20 -11.98 4.61
N PHE A 98 -5.77 -11.90 5.81
CA PHE A 98 -7.14 -11.42 6.02
C PHE A 98 -7.31 -9.97 5.58
N ASN A 99 -6.35 -9.11 5.92
CA ASN A 99 -6.32 -7.72 5.50
C ASN A 99 -4.87 -7.20 5.44
N VAL A 100 -4.71 -5.97 4.97
CA VAL A 100 -3.40 -5.32 4.80
C VAL A 100 -2.59 -5.19 6.09
N TRP A 101 -3.25 -5.18 7.26
CA TRP A 101 -2.61 -5.04 8.56
C TRP A 101 -2.10 -6.37 9.10
N MET A 102 -2.81 -7.48 8.86
CA MET A 102 -2.30 -8.82 9.15
C MET A 102 -1.00 -9.07 8.38
N GLN A 103 -0.98 -8.78 7.06
CA GLN A 103 0.23 -8.90 6.26
C GLN A 103 1.31 -7.92 6.73
N GLY A 104 0.92 -6.68 7.03
CA GLY A 104 1.84 -5.63 7.43
C GLY A 104 2.54 -5.90 8.75
N GLU A 105 1.85 -6.47 9.73
CA GLU A 105 2.46 -6.83 11.02
C GLU A 105 3.52 -7.93 10.85
N ASN A 106 3.28 -8.90 9.97
CA ASN A 106 4.25 -9.93 9.65
C ASN A 106 5.46 -9.35 8.91
N ALA A 107 5.22 -8.51 7.88
CA ALA A 107 6.29 -7.89 7.10
C ALA A 107 7.10 -6.84 7.88
N HIS A 108 6.45 -6.16 8.82
CA HIS A 108 6.99 -5.06 9.60
C HIS A 108 6.57 -5.19 11.07
N PRO A 109 7.23 -6.05 11.87
CA PRO A 109 6.83 -6.29 13.26
C PRO A 109 6.66 -5.01 14.09
N GLY A 110 5.50 -4.87 14.71
CA GLY A 110 5.06 -3.71 15.49
C GLY A 110 4.48 -2.55 14.66
N LEU A 111 4.14 -2.77 13.38
CA LEU A 111 3.49 -1.79 12.52
C LEU A 111 2.11 -1.39 13.07
N VAL A 112 1.29 -2.36 13.49
CA VAL A 112 -0.09 -2.12 13.93
C VAL A 112 -0.13 -1.20 15.15
N ALA A 113 0.71 -1.48 16.15
CA ALA A 113 0.76 -0.66 17.37
C ALA A 113 1.20 0.78 17.08
N ARG A 114 2.19 0.97 16.19
CA ARG A 114 2.68 2.30 15.79
C ARG A 114 1.65 3.07 14.98
N ALA A 115 0.96 2.38 14.06
CA ALA A 115 -0.13 2.96 13.29
C ALA A 115 -1.26 3.44 14.20
N GLN A 116 -1.72 2.59 15.13
CA GLN A 116 -2.78 2.97 16.06
C GLN A 116 -2.36 4.17 16.92
N ALA A 117 -1.13 4.16 17.46
CA ALA A 117 -0.62 5.26 18.28
C ALA A 117 -0.56 6.60 17.50
N LEU A 118 -0.19 6.56 16.21
CA LEU A 118 -0.20 7.77 15.37
C LEU A 118 -1.63 8.22 15.08
N LEU A 119 -2.54 7.32 14.69
CA LEU A 119 -3.93 7.65 14.39
C LEU A 119 -4.64 8.25 15.61
N ASP A 120 -4.46 7.67 16.80
CA ASP A 120 -5.00 8.17 18.06
C ASP A 120 -4.46 9.58 18.37
N ALA A 121 -3.15 9.80 18.19
CA ALA A 121 -2.53 11.10 18.42
C ALA A 121 -3.03 12.17 17.44
N CYS A 122 -3.36 11.78 16.21
CA CYS A 122 -3.96 12.67 15.20
C CYS A 122 -5.48 12.85 15.37
N GLY A 123 -6.12 12.16 16.32
CA GLY A 123 -7.58 12.17 16.47
C GLY A 123 -8.35 11.49 15.33
N ILE A 124 -7.70 10.61 14.57
CA ILE A 124 -8.30 9.89 13.44
C ILE A 124 -8.98 8.64 13.96
N ALA A 125 -10.30 8.56 13.79
CA ALA A 125 -11.15 7.50 14.33
C ALA A 125 -11.09 6.17 13.53
N ILE A 126 -9.88 5.67 13.27
CA ILE A 126 -9.63 4.37 12.65
C ILE A 126 -9.07 3.43 13.72
N ARG A 127 -9.77 2.32 13.97
CA ARG A 127 -9.30 1.26 14.86
C ARG A 127 -8.70 0.13 14.04
N VAL A 128 -7.38 0.08 13.96
CA VAL A 128 -6.64 -0.84 13.09
C VAL A 128 -7.00 -2.31 13.37
N ALA A 129 -7.15 -2.67 14.64
CA ALA A 129 -7.49 -4.03 15.06
C ALA A 129 -8.91 -4.49 14.67
N GLU A 130 -9.80 -3.55 14.36
CA GLU A 130 -11.21 -3.82 14.02
C GLU A 130 -11.47 -3.77 12.51
N LEU A 131 -10.43 -3.53 11.70
CA LEU A 131 -10.58 -3.44 10.25
C LEU A 131 -11.02 -4.77 9.63
N PRO A 132 -11.97 -4.72 8.67
CA PRO A 132 -12.56 -5.91 8.11
C PRO A 132 -11.60 -6.63 7.14
N ARG A 133 -12.14 -7.63 6.46
CA ARG A 133 -11.53 -8.30 5.32
C ARG A 133 -11.22 -7.29 4.21
N HIS A 134 -10.00 -7.30 3.68
CA HIS A 134 -9.66 -6.60 2.43
C HIS A 134 -9.47 -7.63 1.30
N GLY A 135 -10.56 -7.92 0.57
CA GLY A 135 -10.56 -8.77 -0.62
C GLY A 135 -10.10 -8.03 -1.88
N PRO A 136 -10.15 -8.68 -3.06
CA PRO A 136 -9.66 -8.11 -4.33
C PRO A 136 -10.20 -6.72 -4.67
N ASP A 137 -11.43 -6.40 -4.28
CA ASP A 137 -12.09 -5.12 -4.57
C ASP A 137 -11.67 -3.96 -3.64
N LEU A 138 -10.96 -4.26 -2.55
CA LEU A 138 -10.54 -3.26 -1.55
C LEU A 138 -9.02 -3.24 -1.33
N LEU A 139 -8.35 -4.35 -1.63
CA LEU A 139 -6.96 -4.57 -1.27
C LEU A 139 -6.03 -3.80 -2.19
N CYS A 140 -5.23 -2.89 -1.62
CA CYS A 140 -4.12 -2.25 -2.32
C CYS A 140 -2.95 -2.03 -1.36
N TYR A 141 -1.75 -2.44 -1.79
CA TYR A 141 -0.49 -2.33 -1.03
C TYR A 141 0.42 -1.21 -1.54
N CYS A 142 -0.11 -0.24 -2.31
CA CYS A 142 0.65 0.90 -2.79
C CYS A 142 -0.25 2.07 -3.20
N ASN A 143 0.36 3.21 -3.53
CA ASN A 143 -0.34 4.42 -3.96
C ASN A 143 -0.73 4.42 -5.46
N PHE A 144 -1.03 3.26 -6.06
CA PHE A 144 -1.46 3.17 -7.46
C PHE A 144 -2.97 3.30 -7.60
N TRP A 145 -3.47 4.50 -7.29
CA TRP A 145 -4.87 4.87 -7.40
C TRP A 145 -5.03 6.27 -8.00
N VAL A 146 -6.11 6.48 -8.75
CA VAL A 146 -6.57 7.79 -9.19
C VAL A 146 -7.93 8.07 -8.57
N GLY A 147 -8.08 9.23 -7.96
CA GLY A 147 -9.30 9.63 -7.28
C GLY A 147 -9.89 10.91 -7.88
N THR A 148 -11.19 11.07 -7.76
CA THR A 148 -11.87 12.34 -8.02
C THR A 148 -11.45 13.42 -7.03
N GLU A 149 -11.76 14.68 -7.31
CA GLU A 149 -11.55 15.77 -6.35
C GLU A 149 -12.15 15.44 -4.98
N GLN A 150 -13.41 14.98 -4.94
CA GLN A 150 -14.09 14.59 -3.70
C GLN A 150 -13.34 13.49 -2.95
N PHE A 151 -12.90 12.43 -3.65
CA PHE A 151 -12.10 11.38 -3.03
C PHE A 151 -10.80 11.92 -2.42
N TRP A 152 -10.12 12.84 -3.10
CA TRP A 152 -8.91 13.48 -2.58
C TRP A 152 -9.20 14.34 -1.34
N GLU A 153 -10.29 15.10 -1.33
CA GLU A 153 -10.72 15.87 -0.16
C GLU A 153 -10.96 14.95 1.04
N ASP A 154 -11.69 13.85 0.84
CA ASP A 154 -12.08 12.99 1.96
C ASP A 154 -10.94 12.08 2.46
N TYR A 155 -10.16 11.49 1.55
CA TYR A 155 -9.05 10.61 1.94
C TYR A 155 -7.78 11.40 2.23
N VAL A 156 -7.27 12.17 1.27
CA VAL A 156 -5.99 12.87 1.47
C VAL A 156 -6.19 14.05 2.41
N GLY A 157 -7.20 14.88 2.17
CA GLY A 157 -7.53 16.01 3.04
C GLY A 157 -8.04 15.59 4.42
N GLY A 158 -8.87 14.55 4.50
CA GLY A 158 -9.48 14.11 5.77
C GLY A 158 -8.62 13.16 6.61
N VAL A 159 -7.65 12.45 6.02
CA VAL A 159 -6.82 11.45 6.74
C VAL A 159 -5.34 11.81 6.67
N LEU A 160 -4.79 11.97 5.46
CA LEU A 160 -3.34 12.10 5.28
C LEU A 160 -2.80 13.48 5.69
N VAL A 161 -3.54 14.55 5.41
CA VAL A 161 -3.15 15.92 5.77
C VAL A 161 -3.14 16.13 7.29
N PRO A 162 -4.15 15.71 8.07
CA PRO A 162 -4.08 15.79 9.54
C PRO A 162 -2.88 15.04 10.13
N MET A 163 -2.52 13.89 9.56
CA MET A 163 -1.30 13.17 9.98
C MET A 163 -0.04 13.99 9.68
N ALA A 164 0.05 14.60 8.51
CA ALA A 164 1.19 15.43 8.12
C ALA A 164 1.33 16.66 9.04
N GLU A 165 0.22 17.35 9.29
CA GLU A 165 0.18 18.51 10.19
C GLU A 165 0.59 18.14 11.61
N PHE A 166 0.14 16.98 12.11
CA PHE A 166 0.54 16.49 13.44
C PHE A 166 2.03 16.15 13.50
N LEU A 167 2.57 15.47 12.48
CA LEU A 167 4.00 15.16 12.40
C LEU A 167 4.87 16.42 12.31
N GLU A 168 4.41 17.46 11.60
CA GLU A 168 5.08 18.76 11.48
C GLU A 168 5.03 19.56 12.79
N ALA A 169 3.87 19.61 13.46
CA ALA A 169 3.66 20.39 14.67
C ALA A 169 4.26 19.73 15.93
N HIS A 170 4.32 18.40 15.96
CA HIS A 170 4.73 17.62 17.13
C HIS A 170 5.81 16.57 16.82
N PRO A 171 6.95 16.94 16.22
CA PRO A 171 7.98 15.98 15.81
C PRO A 171 8.56 15.16 16.97
N GLU A 172 8.58 15.72 18.18
CA GLU A 172 9.09 15.05 19.39
C GLU A 172 8.09 14.10 20.05
N HIS A 173 6.82 14.09 19.60
CA HIS A 173 5.81 13.20 20.14
C HIS A 173 6.23 11.72 19.93
N PRO A 174 6.08 10.83 20.93
CA PRO A 174 6.51 9.43 20.80
C PRO A 174 5.96 8.73 19.56
N ALA A 175 4.68 8.92 19.22
CA ALA A 175 4.08 8.34 18.02
C ALA A 175 4.77 8.81 16.73
N CYS A 176 5.11 10.10 16.62
CA CYS A 176 5.83 10.67 15.48
C CYS A 176 7.23 10.05 15.35
N ARG A 177 7.99 9.98 16.44
CA ARG A 177 9.33 9.38 16.43
C ARG A 177 9.30 7.89 16.11
N ASP A 178 8.29 7.17 16.60
CA ASP A 178 8.20 5.73 16.42
C ASP A 178 7.85 5.30 15.00
N VAL A 179 7.02 6.07 14.28
CA VAL A 179 6.72 5.78 12.87
C VAL A 179 7.88 6.12 11.93
N LEU A 180 8.83 6.94 12.37
CA LEU A 180 10.05 7.27 11.63
C LEU A 180 11.22 6.29 11.91
N LYS A 181 11.05 5.34 12.84
CA LYS A 181 12.04 4.27 13.05
C LYS A 181 12.05 3.33 11.85
N THR A 182 13.24 2.85 11.50
CA THR A 182 13.45 1.85 10.45
C THR A 182 12.78 0.52 10.80
N THR A 183 12.15 -0.10 9.80
CA THR A 183 11.60 -1.45 9.87
C THR A 183 12.31 -2.41 8.90
N VAL A 184 11.94 -3.69 8.94
CA VAL A 184 12.46 -4.74 8.06
C VAL A 184 11.97 -4.46 6.63
N HIS A 185 12.88 -4.01 5.75
CA HIS A 185 12.62 -3.75 4.34
C HIS A 185 13.93 -3.57 3.54
N ILE A 186 13.89 -3.74 2.21
CA ILE A 186 15.01 -3.45 1.30
C ILE A 186 14.60 -2.37 0.27
N PRO A 187 15.25 -1.20 0.27
CA PRO A 187 16.23 -0.71 1.26
C PRO A 187 15.57 -0.39 2.61
N PRO A 188 16.35 -0.18 3.69
CA PRO A 188 15.83 0.23 4.98
C PRO A 188 14.88 1.41 4.83
N SER A 189 13.71 1.30 5.46
CA SER A 189 12.63 2.27 5.30
C SER A 189 11.93 2.45 6.65
N PRO A 190 11.44 3.67 6.95
CA PRO A 190 10.65 3.90 8.15
C PRO A 190 9.28 3.20 8.07
N PHE A 191 8.58 3.07 9.20
CA PHE A 191 7.22 2.52 9.24
C PHE A 191 6.19 3.40 8.51
N LEU A 192 6.36 4.73 8.53
CA LEU A 192 5.35 5.69 8.07
C LEU A 192 4.83 5.42 6.63
N PRO A 193 5.67 5.23 5.59
CA PRO A 193 5.19 4.89 4.25
C PRO A 193 4.31 3.62 4.22
N PHE A 194 4.68 2.59 4.97
CA PHE A 194 3.93 1.34 5.04
C PHE A 194 2.60 1.48 5.78
N ILE A 195 2.52 2.41 6.74
CA ILE A 195 1.25 2.79 7.38
C ILE A 195 0.35 3.47 6.35
N VAL A 196 0.87 4.47 5.63
CA VAL A 196 0.12 5.27 4.64
C VAL A 196 -0.43 4.41 3.51
N GLU A 197 0.37 3.49 2.96
CA GLU A 197 -0.09 2.56 1.91
C GLU A 197 -1.31 1.73 2.35
N ARG A 198 -1.38 1.38 3.64
CA ARG A 198 -2.45 0.53 4.21
C ARG A 198 -3.70 1.32 4.57
N LEU A 199 -3.54 2.62 4.86
CA LEU A 199 -4.67 3.50 5.15
C LEU A 199 -5.61 3.64 3.96
N PHE A 200 -5.13 3.49 2.72
CA PHE A 200 -6.00 3.51 1.54
C PHE A 200 -7.07 2.42 1.62
N SER A 201 -6.65 1.15 1.73
CA SER A 201 -7.59 0.01 1.84
C SER A 201 -8.47 0.13 3.09
N SER A 202 -7.93 0.67 4.18
CA SER A 202 -8.65 0.88 5.45
C SER A 202 -9.73 1.95 5.33
N TYR A 203 -9.46 3.03 4.61
CA TYR A 203 -10.39 4.12 4.36
C TYR A 203 -11.56 3.64 3.48
N LEU A 204 -11.27 2.87 2.42
CA LEU A 204 -12.30 2.28 1.57
C LEU A 204 -13.22 1.31 2.34
N SER A 205 -12.73 0.64 3.38
CA SER A 205 -13.48 -0.38 4.11
C SER A 205 -14.26 0.12 5.32
N LEU A 206 -13.97 1.34 5.81
CA LEU A 206 -14.63 1.93 7.01
C LEU A 206 -15.69 2.98 6.70
N THR A 207 -15.80 3.42 5.46
CA THR A 207 -16.70 4.49 5.05
C THR A 207 -18.15 3.97 5.04
N ARG A 208 -19.05 4.64 5.79
CA ARG A 208 -20.48 4.27 5.90
C ARG A 208 -21.20 4.29 4.54
N SER A 209 -20.74 5.17 3.66
CA SER A 209 -21.04 5.18 2.23
C SER A 209 -19.67 5.11 1.54
N PRO A 210 -19.17 3.90 1.26
CA PRO A 210 -17.84 3.77 0.69
C PRO A 210 -17.80 4.42 -0.68
N PRO A 211 -16.69 5.10 -1.03
CA PRO A 211 -16.57 5.68 -2.34
C PRO A 211 -16.71 4.56 -3.37
N LEU A 212 -17.30 4.86 -4.51
CA LEU A 212 -17.44 3.85 -5.56
C LEU A 212 -16.05 3.50 -6.11
N ALA A 213 -15.45 2.45 -5.56
CA ALA A 213 -14.12 2.00 -5.89
C ALA A 213 -14.14 0.96 -7.02
N ARG A 214 -13.13 1.00 -7.89
CA ARG A 214 -12.90 0.03 -8.98
C ARG A 214 -11.44 -0.40 -8.99
N GLY A 215 -11.21 -1.65 -8.60
CA GLY A 215 -9.91 -2.30 -8.74
C GLY A 215 -9.70 -2.81 -10.16
N PHE A 216 -8.52 -2.59 -10.73
CA PHE A 216 -8.14 -3.20 -12.00
C PHE A 216 -8.15 -4.73 -11.84
N PRO A 217 -8.88 -5.48 -12.69
CA PRO A 217 -8.99 -6.92 -12.55
C PRO A 217 -7.64 -7.59 -12.82
N THR A 218 -7.19 -8.41 -11.88
CA THR A 218 -5.91 -9.13 -11.96
C THR A 218 -6.11 -10.60 -11.63
N ASP A 219 -5.33 -11.47 -12.28
CA ASP A 219 -5.26 -12.88 -11.89
C ASP A 219 -4.18 -13.05 -10.81
N PRO A 220 -4.52 -13.36 -9.55
CA PRO A 220 -3.55 -13.50 -8.46
C PRO A 220 -2.45 -14.52 -8.78
N LEU A 221 -2.72 -15.54 -9.60
CA LEU A 221 -1.74 -16.56 -9.95
C LEU A 221 -0.66 -16.05 -10.91
N GLN A 222 -0.93 -15.00 -11.69
CA GLN A 222 0.05 -14.36 -12.57
C GLN A 222 1.01 -13.43 -11.81
N PHE A 223 0.62 -13.00 -10.62
CA PHE A 223 1.41 -12.10 -9.76
C PHE A 223 2.21 -12.85 -8.69
N CYS A 224 2.08 -14.17 -8.60
CA CYS A 224 2.92 -14.99 -7.72
C CYS A 224 4.37 -14.97 -8.21
N LEU A 225 5.30 -14.63 -7.33
CA LEU A 225 6.72 -14.45 -7.67
C LEU A 225 7.50 -15.77 -7.74
N ASN A 226 6.94 -16.85 -7.22
CA ASN A 226 7.56 -18.17 -7.17
C ASN A 226 6.50 -19.27 -6.94
N ASP A 227 6.91 -20.53 -7.10
CA ASP A 227 6.01 -21.70 -6.96
C ASP A 227 5.48 -21.90 -5.54
N PHE A 228 6.18 -21.39 -4.53
CA PHE A 228 5.70 -21.48 -3.16
C PHE A 228 4.48 -20.56 -2.96
N GLU A 229 4.56 -19.30 -3.39
CA GLU A 229 3.41 -18.38 -3.40
C GLU A 229 2.24 -18.94 -4.21
N ARG A 230 2.53 -19.45 -5.41
CA ARG A 230 1.51 -20.02 -6.30
C ARG A 230 0.77 -21.18 -5.62
N ARG A 231 1.50 -22.07 -4.93
CA ARG A 231 0.90 -23.19 -4.18
C ARG A 231 0.07 -22.73 -2.99
N LEU A 232 0.52 -21.73 -2.23
CA LEU A 232 -0.27 -21.15 -1.14
C LEU A 232 -1.59 -20.57 -1.64
N VAL A 233 -1.56 -19.79 -2.73
CA VAL A 233 -2.77 -19.21 -3.32
C VAL A 233 -3.72 -20.31 -3.77
N ILE A 234 -3.24 -21.31 -4.53
CA ILE A 234 -4.06 -22.44 -4.99
C ILE A 234 -4.68 -23.18 -3.81
N HIS A 235 -3.90 -23.46 -2.77
CA HIS A 235 -4.37 -24.18 -1.59
C HIS A 235 -5.50 -23.43 -0.87
N ASN A 236 -5.39 -22.11 -0.76
CA ASN A 236 -6.33 -21.30 0.00
C ASN A 236 -7.56 -20.82 -0.81
N ARG A 237 -7.48 -20.87 -2.15
CA ARG A 237 -8.42 -20.20 -3.07
C ARG A 237 -9.88 -20.53 -2.80
N ASP A 238 -10.27 -21.79 -2.90
CA ASP A 238 -11.68 -22.20 -2.83
C ASP A 238 -12.32 -21.79 -1.50
N ARG A 239 -11.57 -21.92 -0.40
CA ARG A 239 -12.05 -21.57 0.95
C ARG A 239 -12.19 -20.06 1.13
N ILE A 240 -11.24 -19.28 0.61
CA ILE A 240 -11.28 -17.82 0.69
C ILE A 240 -12.35 -17.26 -0.24
N ASP A 241 -12.49 -17.78 -1.45
CA ASP A 241 -13.55 -17.39 -2.39
C ASP A 241 -14.94 -17.67 -1.79
N SER A 242 -15.11 -18.82 -1.12
CA SER A 242 -16.36 -19.13 -0.40
C SER A 242 -16.62 -18.18 0.78
N ALA A 243 -15.58 -17.82 1.54
CA ALA A 243 -15.70 -16.86 2.64
C ALA A 243 -16.00 -15.44 2.15
N ASP A 244 -15.37 -14.99 1.07
CA ASP A 244 -15.61 -13.69 0.44
C ASP A 244 -17.03 -13.64 -0.15
N GLN A 245 -17.53 -14.69 -0.80
CA GLN A 245 -18.91 -14.77 -1.32
C GLN A 245 -19.98 -14.70 -0.23
N THR A 246 -19.71 -15.29 0.94
CA THR A 246 -20.66 -15.30 2.07
C THR A 246 -20.49 -14.09 2.99
N GLY A 247 -19.38 -13.37 2.89
CA GLY A 247 -18.97 -12.33 3.84
C GLY A 247 -18.60 -12.89 5.22
N VAL A 248 -18.45 -14.21 5.37
CA VAL A 248 -18.23 -14.87 6.66
C VAL A 248 -16.82 -15.45 6.74
N PHE A 249 -16.01 -14.84 7.59
CA PHE A 249 -14.68 -15.35 7.95
C PHE A 249 -14.69 -15.87 9.38
N SER A 250 -14.76 -17.19 9.53
CA SER A 250 -14.67 -17.85 10.84
C SER A 250 -13.29 -17.62 11.47
N ASP A 251 -13.21 -17.80 12.79
CA ASP A 251 -11.93 -17.69 13.50
C ASP A 251 -10.89 -18.70 12.99
N GLU A 252 -11.34 -19.87 12.54
CA GLU A 252 -10.50 -20.87 11.91
C GLU A 252 -9.93 -20.36 10.57
N VAL A 253 -10.76 -19.79 9.70
CA VAL A 253 -10.28 -19.18 8.44
C VAL A 253 -9.27 -18.08 8.73
N LYS A 254 -9.56 -17.19 9.68
CA LYS A 254 -8.65 -16.10 10.06
C LYS A 254 -7.33 -16.62 10.65
N LYS A 255 -7.37 -17.70 11.43
CA LYS A 255 -6.18 -18.35 11.98
C LYS A 255 -5.31 -18.95 10.88
N ASP A 256 -5.93 -19.60 9.90
CA ASP A 256 -5.20 -20.22 8.79
C ASP A 256 -4.61 -19.17 7.85
N MET A 257 -5.33 -18.07 7.58
CA MET A 257 -4.76 -16.93 6.85
C MET A 257 -3.60 -16.29 7.64
N ARG A 258 -3.70 -16.17 8.96
CA ARG A 258 -2.59 -15.64 9.77
C ARG A 258 -1.35 -16.52 9.62
N PHE A 259 -1.52 -17.84 9.77
CA PHE A 259 -0.43 -18.80 9.60
C PHE A 259 0.15 -18.76 8.17
N ALA A 260 -0.69 -18.72 7.14
CA ALA A 260 -0.24 -18.59 5.76
C ALA A 260 0.58 -17.31 5.53
N SER A 261 0.16 -16.18 6.12
CA SER A 261 0.89 -14.92 6.04
C SER A 261 2.22 -14.95 6.78
N GLU A 262 2.31 -15.61 7.93
CA GLU A 262 3.55 -15.80 8.69
C GLU A 262 4.54 -16.65 7.88
N VAL A 263 4.12 -17.83 7.43
CA VAL A 263 4.97 -18.75 6.65
C VAL A 263 5.38 -18.13 5.32
N TRP A 264 4.50 -17.35 4.69
CA TRP A 264 4.86 -16.60 3.48
C TRP A 264 5.94 -15.55 3.74
N GLN A 265 5.87 -14.83 4.85
CA GLN A 265 6.86 -13.82 5.20
C GLN A 265 8.21 -14.46 5.55
N ASP A 266 8.21 -15.55 6.32
CA ASP A 266 9.43 -16.30 6.65
C ASP A 266 10.12 -16.83 5.39
N PHE A 267 9.34 -17.41 4.47
CA PHE A 267 9.85 -17.84 3.17
C PHE A 267 10.42 -16.66 2.38
N THR A 268 9.72 -15.52 2.32
CA THR A 268 10.16 -14.32 1.60
C THR A 268 11.52 -13.82 2.13
N LEU A 269 11.68 -13.73 3.45
CA LEU A 269 12.94 -13.31 4.08
C LEU A 269 14.08 -14.29 3.80
N ALA A 270 13.80 -15.60 3.84
CA ALA A 270 14.80 -16.62 3.55
C ALA A 270 15.19 -16.65 2.07
N TYR A 271 14.19 -16.66 1.18
CA TYR A 271 14.37 -16.84 -0.26
C TYR A 271 15.05 -15.64 -0.93
N TYR A 272 14.63 -14.41 -0.57
CA TYR A 272 15.26 -13.17 -1.03
C TYR A 272 16.37 -12.68 -0.10
N GLY A 273 16.79 -13.53 0.86
CA GLY A 273 17.95 -13.28 1.70
C GLY A 273 19.22 -13.13 0.86
N ASP A 274 19.42 -14.05 -0.07
CA ASP A 274 20.56 -14.15 -0.97
C ASP A 274 20.20 -13.94 -2.46
N ARG A 275 18.91 -13.79 -2.78
CA ARG A 275 18.41 -13.53 -4.15
C ARG A 275 17.90 -12.11 -4.30
N PRO A 276 18.11 -11.46 -5.46
CA PRO A 276 17.51 -10.16 -5.73
C PRO A 276 15.99 -10.29 -5.81
N HIS A 277 15.28 -9.42 -5.11
CA HIS A 277 13.83 -9.39 -5.14
C HIS A 277 13.31 -8.69 -6.42
N PRO A 278 12.35 -9.27 -7.17
CA PRO A 278 11.94 -8.79 -8.49
C PRO A 278 11.55 -7.30 -8.58
N HIS A 279 10.93 -6.76 -7.52
CA HIS A 279 10.45 -5.38 -7.50
C HIS A 279 11.41 -4.35 -6.87
N SER A 280 12.49 -4.80 -6.23
CA SER A 280 13.46 -3.91 -5.58
C SER A 280 14.87 -4.05 -6.15
N GLY A 281 15.20 -5.18 -6.79
CA GLY A 281 16.51 -5.49 -7.33
C GLY A 281 17.58 -5.83 -6.27
N GLY A 282 17.27 -5.73 -4.97
CA GLY A 282 18.19 -6.00 -3.85
C GLY A 282 17.85 -7.26 -3.06
N SER A 283 18.74 -7.69 -2.14
CA SER A 283 18.56 -8.85 -1.25
C SER A 283 18.61 -8.46 0.24
N PHE A 284 18.04 -9.27 1.14
CA PHE A 284 17.98 -8.90 2.57
C PHE A 284 19.36 -8.95 3.24
N GLN A 285 20.29 -9.79 2.76
CA GLN A 285 21.67 -9.84 3.25
C GLN A 285 22.50 -8.61 2.87
N SER A 286 22.24 -7.98 1.71
CA SER A 286 23.01 -6.80 1.29
C SER A 286 22.73 -5.55 2.13
N VAL A 287 21.78 -5.62 3.07
CA VAL A 287 21.29 -4.51 3.88
C VAL A 287 21.74 -4.59 5.35
N GLY A 288 22.46 -5.63 5.76
CA GLY A 288 22.95 -5.75 7.15
C GLY A 288 21.83 -5.87 8.19
N ALA A 289 20.65 -6.32 7.80
CA ALA A 289 19.57 -6.62 8.73
C ALA A 289 19.96 -7.87 9.54
N GLY A 290 20.23 -7.68 10.84
CA GLY A 290 20.41 -8.79 11.76
C GLY A 290 19.21 -9.72 11.66
N ARG A 291 19.46 -10.99 11.31
CA ARG A 291 18.41 -12.02 11.32
C ARG A 291 17.77 -11.99 12.71
N PRO A 292 16.43 -11.87 12.83
CA PRO A 292 15.80 -12.27 14.07
C PRO A 292 16.12 -13.75 14.25
N THR A 293 16.90 -14.07 15.29
CA THR A 293 17.11 -15.46 15.70
C THR A 293 15.73 -16.03 16.02
N PRO A 294 15.32 -17.18 15.45
CA PRO A 294 14.07 -17.80 15.84
C PRO A 294 14.13 -18.05 17.35
N ARG A 295 13.19 -17.47 18.11
CA ARG A 295 13.00 -17.85 19.50
C ARG A 295 12.41 -19.25 19.50
N ILE A 296 13.28 -20.23 19.61
CA ILE A 296 12.90 -21.56 20.09
C ILE A 296 12.78 -21.42 21.61
N THR A 297 11.56 -21.20 22.09
CA THR A 297 11.13 -21.49 23.46
C THR A 297 9.71 -22.00 23.42
#